data_AF-D3S315-F1
#
_entry.id   AF-D3S315-F1
#
_cell.length_a   1.000
_cell.length_b   1.000
_cell.length_c   1.000
_cell.angle_alpha   90.00
_cell.angle_beta   90.00
_cell.angle_gamma   90.00
#
_symmetry.space_group_name_H-M   'P 1'
#
loop_
_entity.id
_entity.type
_entity.pdbx_description
1 polymer ?
#
loop_
_entity_poly.entity_id
_entity_poly.type
_entity_poly.pdbx_seq_one_letter_code
_entity_poly.pdbx_strand_id
1 'polypeptide(L)'
;MGLLTKREREFIQDWMRVTSGKMDRLEFYRKWASRKEGSTFLEDFEKVKAGEMSVEEFREKWSSKGDWKNHIRVMRHRIEKKFEEGKKDLLLIRDFLRMREIP
;
A
#
# COMPACT_ATOMS: atom_id res chain seq x y z
N MET A 1 -16.43 5.67 -12.84
CA MET A 1 -15.42 5.45 -11.77
C MET A 1 -14.69 4.16 -12.10
N GLY A 2 -13.36 4.15 -12.11
CA GLY A 2 -12.58 2.93 -12.34
C GLY A 2 -12.59 2.02 -11.10
N LEU A 3 -12.16 0.75 -11.28
CA LEU A 3 -12.09 -0.27 -10.23
C LEU A 3 -11.35 0.22 -8.97
N LEU A 4 -10.30 1.03 -9.16
CA LEU A 4 -9.53 1.67 -8.11
C LEU A 4 -9.94 3.14 -7.95
N THR A 5 -10.05 3.58 -6.70
CA THR A 5 -10.12 5.01 -6.36
C THR A 5 -8.81 5.72 -6.70
N LYS A 6 -8.85 7.05 -6.80
CA LYS A 6 -7.64 7.87 -7.00
C LYS A 6 -6.57 7.58 -5.94
N ARG A 7 -6.97 7.49 -4.66
CA ARG A 7 -6.06 7.25 -3.54
C ARG A 7 -5.44 5.85 -3.59
N GLU A 8 -6.21 4.82 -3.94
CA GLU A 8 -5.66 3.46 -4.10
C GLU A 8 -4.67 3.38 -5.27
N ARG A 9 -4.96 4.07 -6.38
CA ARG A 9 -4.03 4.14 -7.52
C ARG A 9 -2.73 4.82 -7.13
N GLU A 10 -2.79 5.96 -6.45
CA GLU A 10 -1.59 6.66 -5.94
C GLU A 10 -0.79 5.76 -4.99
N PHE A 11 -1.45 5.05 -4.08
CA PHE A 11 -0.79 4.13 -3.16
C PHE A 11 -0.01 3.02 -3.87
N ILE A 12 -0.64 2.36 -4.85
CA ILE A 12 0.01 1.29 -5.64
C ILE A 12 1.21 1.85 -6.39
N GLN A 13 1.06 3.01 -7.04
CA GLN A 13 2.13 3.64 -7.81
C GLN A 13 3.32 4.03 -6.93
N ASP A 14 3.07 4.64 -5.77
CA ASP A 14 4.12 4.97 -4.82
C ASP A 14 4.82 3.71 -4.29
N TRP A 15 4.06 2.64 -4.02
CA TRP A 15 4.66 1.37 -3.57
C TRP A 15 5.54 0.75 -4.66
N MET A 16 5.13 0.79 -5.93
CA MET A 16 5.97 0.37 -7.06
C MET A 16 7.24 1.23 -7.20
N ARG A 17 7.16 2.52 -6.89
CA ARG A 17 8.36 3.39 -6.86
C ARG A 17 9.31 2.98 -5.73
N VAL A 18 8.79 2.61 -4.56
CA VAL A 18 9.61 2.08 -3.45
C VAL A 18 10.32 0.79 -3.85
N THR A 19 9.59 -0.17 -4.44
CA THR A 19 10.20 -1.47 -4.81
C THR A 19 11.19 -1.37 -5.97
N SER A 20 11.06 -0.35 -6.82
CA SER A 20 12.01 -0.05 -7.89
C SER A 20 13.15 0.89 -7.48
N GLY A 21 13.21 1.31 -6.21
CA GLY A 21 14.22 2.24 -5.70
C GLY A 21 14.06 3.70 -6.14
N LYS A 22 12.94 4.06 -6.79
CA LYS A 22 12.60 5.41 -7.27
C LYS A 22 11.92 6.30 -6.22
N MET A 23 11.69 5.77 -5.03
CA MET A 23 11.13 6.46 -3.88
C MET A 23 11.74 5.83 -2.63
N ASP A 24 12.20 6.68 -1.71
CA ASP A 24 12.70 6.21 -0.43
C ASP A 24 11.55 5.69 0.44
N ARG A 25 11.82 4.67 1.27
CA ARG A 25 10.80 4.10 2.16
C ARG A 25 10.25 5.15 3.12
N LEU A 26 11.07 6.09 3.60
CA LEU A 26 10.63 7.19 4.46
C LEU A 26 9.73 8.16 3.73
N GLU A 27 10.03 8.47 2.48
CA GLU A 27 9.17 9.33 1.65
C GLU A 27 7.78 8.71 1.51
N PHE A 28 7.74 7.40 1.25
CA PHE A 28 6.50 6.63 1.26
C PHE A 28 5.79 6.69 2.61
N TYR A 29 6.51 6.45 3.72
CA TYR A 29 5.92 6.49 5.05
C TYR A 29 5.39 7.86 5.43
N ARG A 30 6.10 8.96 5.13
CA ARG A 30 5.63 10.33 5.35
C ARG A 30 4.30 10.58 4.64
N LYS A 31 4.12 10.04 3.44
CA LYS A 31 2.92 10.22 2.62
C LYS A 31 1.72 9.37 3.06
N TRP A 32 1.98 8.20 3.65
CA TRP A 32 0.97 7.16 3.91
C TRP A 32 0.79 6.79 5.38
N ALA A 33 1.63 7.28 6.28
CA ALA A 33 1.46 7.10 7.72
C ALA A 33 0.15 7.74 8.19
N SER A 34 -0.53 7.07 9.12
CA SER A 34 -1.73 7.62 9.75
C SER A 34 -1.32 8.83 10.60
N ARG A 35 -2.10 9.91 10.53
CA ARG A 35 -1.85 11.17 11.28
C ARG A 35 -1.85 10.96 12.80
N LYS A 36 -2.34 9.82 13.28
CA LYS A 36 -2.49 9.52 14.71
C LYS A 36 -1.16 9.14 15.37
N GLU A 37 -0.18 8.61 14.64
CA GLU A 37 1.09 8.13 15.23
C GLU A 37 2.35 8.39 14.37
N GLY A 38 2.20 8.99 13.18
CA GLY A 38 3.27 9.20 12.21
C GLY A 38 4.41 10.15 12.62
N SER A 39 4.33 10.83 13.77
CA SER A 39 5.45 11.61 14.29
C SER A 39 6.55 10.73 14.90
N THR A 40 6.18 9.70 15.66
CA THR A 40 7.16 8.91 16.42
C THR A 40 7.99 7.95 15.56
N PHE A 41 7.43 7.36 14.50
CA PHE A 41 8.19 6.45 13.61
C PHE A 41 9.29 7.17 12.86
N LEU A 42 8.97 8.34 12.31
CA LEU A 42 9.93 9.12 11.53
C LEU A 42 11.02 9.67 12.44
N GLU A 43 10.66 10.17 13.62
CA GLU A 43 11.63 10.59 14.64
C GLU A 43 12.55 9.46 15.04
N ASP A 44 12.01 8.27 15.36
CA ASP A 44 12.82 7.11 15.71
C ASP A 44 13.70 6.64 14.54
N PHE A 45 13.23 6.73 13.30
CA PHE A 45 14.02 6.36 12.14
C PHE A 45 15.17 7.35 11.89
N GLU A 46 14.93 8.65 12.02
CA GLU A 46 16.00 9.66 11.94
C GLU A 46 17.02 9.45 13.07
N LYS A 47 16.59 9.08 14.27
CA LYS A 47 17.50 8.67 15.36
C LYS A 47 18.35 7.48 15.00
N VAL A 48 17.80 6.46 14.33
CA VAL A 48 18.60 5.32 13.81
C VAL A 48 19.62 5.80 12.78
N LYS A 49 19.23 6.69 11.85
CA LYS A 49 20.16 7.27 10.88
C LYS A 49 21.26 8.12 11.52
N ALA A 50 20.93 8.85 12.58
CA ALA A 50 21.86 9.66 13.35
C ALA A 50 22.75 8.82 14.29
N GLY A 51 22.46 7.51 14.44
CA GLY A 51 23.17 6.63 15.38
C GLY A 51 22.74 6.82 16.85
N GLU A 52 21.69 7.60 17.10
CA GLU A 52 21.10 7.86 18.42
C GLU A 52 20.19 6.71 18.92
N MET A 53 19.81 5.80 18.03
CA MET A 53 19.02 4.60 18.33
C MET A 53 19.59 3.40 17.56
N SER A 54 19.67 2.24 18.21
CA SER A 54 20.13 1.02 17.53
C SER A 54 19.05 0.45 16.60
N VAL A 55 19.48 -0.30 15.58
CA VAL A 55 18.55 -0.98 14.65
C VAL A 55 17.71 -2.02 15.39
N GLU A 56 18.29 -2.70 16.39
CA GLU A 56 17.63 -3.68 17.24
C GLU A 56 16.53 -3.04 18.11
N GLU A 57 16.83 -1.91 18.76
CA GLU A 57 15.87 -1.15 19.57
C GLU A 57 14.72 -0.60 18.71
N PHE A 58 15.04 -0.08 17.53
CA PHE A 58 14.04 0.32 16.54
C PHE A 58 13.17 -0.87 16.11
N ARG A 59 13.76 -2.04 15.88
CA ARG A 59 13.03 -3.25 15.51
C ARG A 59 12.12 -3.74 16.64
N GLU A 60 12.53 -3.72 17.89
CA GLU A 60 11.65 -4.10 19.02
C GLU A 60 10.46 -3.13 19.14
N LYS A 61 10.74 -1.83 19.08
CA LYS A 61 9.73 -0.77 19.19
C LYS A 61 8.68 -0.82 18.07
N TRP A 62 9.08 -1.25 16.87
CA TRP A 62 8.23 -1.28 15.67
C TRP A 62 7.88 -2.68 15.15
N SER A 63 8.34 -3.75 15.80
CA SER A 63 7.86 -5.12 15.56
C SER A 63 6.50 -5.34 16.22
N SER A 64 6.27 -4.69 17.36
CA SER A 64 5.02 -4.71 18.14
C SER A 64 3.99 -3.69 17.66
N LYS A 65 4.44 -2.49 17.25
CA LYS A 65 3.58 -1.43 16.69
C LYS A 65 3.29 -1.66 15.21
N GLY A 66 2.29 -2.49 14.94
CA GLY A 66 1.88 -2.94 13.61
C GLY A 66 1.28 -1.88 12.67
N ASP A 67 1.51 -0.58 12.81
CA ASP A 67 0.59 0.42 12.24
C ASP A 67 0.74 0.60 10.71
N TRP A 68 1.94 0.87 10.18
CA TRP A 68 2.14 1.01 8.73
C TRP A 68 2.03 -0.33 7.99
N LYS A 69 2.49 -1.42 8.62
CA LYS A 69 2.33 -2.78 8.09
C LYS A 69 0.85 -3.15 8.02
N ASN A 70 0.05 -2.78 9.02
CA ASN A 70 -1.40 -2.92 8.98
C ASN A 70 -2.02 -2.07 7.88
N HIS A 71 -1.57 -0.83 7.68
CA HIS A 71 -2.07 0.00 6.59
C HIS A 71 -1.82 -0.64 5.22
N ILE A 72 -0.60 -1.15 4.97
CA ILE A 72 -0.28 -1.91 3.75
C ILE A 72 -1.15 -3.16 3.65
N ARG A 73 -1.32 -3.91 4.74
CA ARG A 73 -2.14 -5.13 4.79
C ARG A 73 -3.60 -4.83 4.42
N VAL A 74 -4.19 -3.79 5.01
CA VAL A 74 -5.58 -3.36 4.74
C VAL A 74 -5.72 -2.89 3.29
N MET A 75 -4.78 -2.09 2.79
CA MET A 75 -4.79 -1.63 1.39
C MET A 75 -4.70 -2.82 0.42
N ARG A 76 -3.78 -3.76 0.68
CA ARG A 76 -3.65 -4.98 -0.11
C ARG A 76 -4.96 -5.77 -0.14
N HIS A 77 -5.55 -6.04 1.02
CA HIS A 77 -6.80 -6.79 1.11
C HIS A 77 -7.95 -6.10 0.35
N ARG A 78 -8.07 -4.77 0.44
CA ARG A 78 -9.08 -4.00 -0.30
C ARG A 78 -8.88 -4.12 -1.82
N ILE A 79 -7.64 -4.01 -2.28
CA ILE A 79 -7.30 -4.11 -3.71
C ILE A 79 -7.57 -5.54 -4.22
N GLU A 80 -7.21 -6.56 -3.45
CA GLU A 80 -7.49 -7.97 -3.78
C GLU A 80 -8.99 -8.24 -3.93
N LYS A 81 -9.80 -7.77 -2.97
CA LYS A 81 -11.26 -7.91 -3.06
C LYS A 81 -11.82 -7.26 -4.33
N LYS A 82 -11.39 -6.03 -4.62
CA LYS A 82 -11.78 -5.30 -5.84
C LYS A 82 -11.33 -6.00 -7.11
N PHE A 83 -10.14 -6.60 -7.11
CA PHE A 83 -9.64 -7.36 -8.23
C PHE A 83 -10.50 -8.59 -8.51
N GLU A 84 -10.84 -9.38 -7.48
CA GLU A 84 -11.70 -10.55 -7.64
C GLU A 84 -13.13 -10.18 -8.06
N GLU A 85 -13.70 -9.11 -7.52
CA GLU A 85 -15.00 -8.57 -7.95
C GLU A 85 -14.94 -8.10 -9.41
N GLY A 86 -13.97 -7.27 -9.76
CA GLY A 86 -13.79 -6.78 -11.14
C GLY A 86 -13.49 -7.90 -12.13
N LYS A 87 -12.80 -8.97 -11.71
CA LYS A 87 -12.55 -10.14 -12.55
C LYS A 87 -13.86 -10.85 -12.92
N LYS A 88 -14.80 -10.98 -11.99
CA LYS A 88 -16.14 -11.54 -12.30
C LYS A 88 -16.86 -10.71 -13.34
N ASP A 89 -16.84 -9.38 -13.20
CA ASP A 89 -17.46 -8.48 -14.16
C ASP A 89 -16.77 -8.55 -15.54
N LEU A 90 -15.43 -8.58 -15.56
CA LEU A 90 -14.66 -8.72 -16.80
C LEU A 90 -14.93 -10.06 -17.49
N LEU A 91 -15.11 -11.15 -16.73
CA LEU A 91 -15.50 -12.45 -17.28
C LEU A 91 -16.90 -12.39 -17.90
N LEU A 92 -17.86 -11.76 -17.21
CA LEU A 92 -19.22 -11.58 -17.73
C LEU A 92 -19.21 -10.76 -19.03
N ILE A 93 -18.50 -9.62 -19.04
CA ILE A 93 -18.35 -8.76 -20.23
C ILE A 93 -17.69 -9.54 -21.36
N ARG A 94 -16.60 -10.26 -21.06
CA ARG A 94 -15.91 -11.09 -22.06
C ARG A 94 -16.86 -12.13 -22.66
N ASP A 95 -17.64 -12.81 -21.84
CA ASP A 95 -18.54 -13.86 -22.28
C ASP A 95 -19.68 -13.29 -23.13
N PHE A 96 -20.25 -12.15 -22.73
CA PHE A 96 -21.20 -11.39 -23.56
C PHE A 96 -20.58 -10.98 -24.91
N LEU A 97 -19.39 -10.39 -24.92
CA LEU A 97 -18.70 -9.97 -26.15
C LEU A 97 -18.28 -11.14 -27.05
N ARG A 98 -18.18 -12.35 -26.50
CA ARG A 98 -17.92 -13.59 -27.24
C ARG A 98 -19.17 -14.17 -27.88
N MET A 99 -20.37 -13.80 -27.42
CA MET A 99 -21.65 -14.14 -28.06
C MET A 99 -21.84 -13.31 -29.34
N ARG A 100 -20.86 -13.33 -30.25
CA ARG A 100 -20.81 -12.53 -31.47
C ARG A 100 -21.91 -12.83 -32.49
N GLU A 101 -22.78 -13.79 -32.23
CA GLU A 101 -23.94 -14.07 -33.07
C GLU A 101 -25.11 -14.45 -32.16
N ILE A 102 -25.99 -13.47 -31.91
CA ILE A 102 -27.41 -13.73 -31.68
C ILE A 102 -28.08 -13.20 -32.96
N PRO A 103 -28.92 -13.99 -33.66
CA PRO A 103 -29.66 -13.50 -34.82
C PRO A 103 -30.48 -12.24 -34.52
#